data_AF-T1C5U7-F1
#
_entry.id   AF-T1C5U7-F1
#
_cell.length_a   1.000
_cell.length_b   1.000
_cell.length_c   1.000
_cell.angle_alpha   90.00
_cell.angle_beta   90.00
_cell.angle_gamma   90.00
#
_symmetry.space_group_name_H-M   'P 1'
#
loop_
_entity.id
_entity.type
_entity.pdbx_description
1 polymer ?
#
loop_
_entity_poly.entity_id
_entity_poly.type
_entity_poly.pdbx_seq_one_letter_code
_entity_poly.pdbx_strand_id
1 'polypeptide(L)'
;MLENDFAQLADRFILGIWPFYVLTVAGVYVLRRKRPDLPRPYRTWGYPVVPALFLLASLWMLGNSLLTDPRDTGVTLLVIVLGIPIYYIWRALTLRRAAAP
;
A
#
# COMPACT_ATOMS: atom_id res chain seq x y z
N MET A 1 -30.44 -0.62 11.54
CA MET A 1 -30.48 -0.33 10.08
C MET A 1 -29.40 0.65 9.63
N LEU A 2 -28.89 1.54 10.50
CA LEU A 2 -27.76 2.44 10.15
C LEU A 2 -26.37 1.76 10.21
N GLU A 3 -26.18 0.68 11.00
CA GLU A 3 -24.88 0.00 11.08
C GLU A 3 -24.39 -0.63 9.77
N ASN A 4 -25.29 -1.19 8.96
CA ASN A 4 -24.88 -1.91 7.73
C ASN A 4 -24.33 -0.99 6.63
N ASP A 5 -24.55 0.32 6.69
CA ASP A 5 -24.05 1.27 5.68
C ASP A 5 -22.67 1.83 6.09
N PHE A 6 -22.54 2.33 7.32
CA PHE A 6 -21.27 2.82 7.85
C PHE A 6 -20.20 1.74 7.98
N ALA A 7 -20.57 0.55 8.49
CA ALA A 7 -19.62 -0.55 8.63
C ALA A 7 -19.09 -1.01 7.26
N GLN A 8 -19.96 -1.02 6.25
CA GLN A 8 -19.59 -1.45 4.89
C GLN A 8 -18.69 -0.44 4.19
N LEU A 9 -18.90 0.87 4.40
CA LEU A 9 -17.99 1.92 3.92
C LEU A 9 -16.63 1.84 4.62
N ALA A 10 -16.63 1.65 5.95
CA ALA A 10 -15.40 1.52 6.72
C ALA A 10 -14.59 0.30 6.28
N ASP A 11 -15.24 -0.84 6.07
CA ASP A 11 -14.58 -2.08 5.64
C ASP A 11 -13.96 -1.92 4.24
N ARG A 12 -14.69 -1.34 3.29
CA ARG A 12 -14.16 -1.00 1.95
C ARG A 12 -12.97 -0.03 2.01
N PHE A 13 -13.04 0.99 2.86
CA PHE A 13 -11.94 1.94 3.04
C PHE A 13 -10.69 1.25 3.61
N ILE A 14 -10.88 0.43 4.63
CA ILE A 14 -9.83 -0.34 5.29
C ILE A 14 -9.13 -1.23 4.25
N LEU A 15 -9.89 -2.01 3.46
CA LEU A 15 -9.34 -2.83 2.38
C LEU A 15 -8.50 -2.03 1.37
N GLY A 16 -8.87 -0.78 1.08
CA GLY A 16 -8.10 0.10 0.20
C GLY A 16 -6.79 0.60 0.75
N ILE A 17 -6.67 0.82 2.07
CA ILE A 17 -5.43 1.31 2.69
C ILE A 17 -4.44 0.19 3.02
N TRP A 18 -4.91 -1.04 3.24
CA TRP A 18 -4.05 -2.19 3.59
C TRP A 18 -2.88 -2.45 2.63
N PRO A 19 -3.06 -2.40 1.29
CA PRO A 19 -1.93 -2.55 0.35
C PRO A 19 -0.83 -1.51 0.58
N PHE A 20 -1.18 -0.27 0.92
CA PHE A 20 -0.21 0.79 1.21
C PHE A 20 0.54 0.53 2.52
N TYR A 21 -0.12 -0.02 3.54
CA TYR A 21 0.55 -0.44 4.77
C TYR A 21 1.54 -1.59 4.53
N VAL A 22 1.15 -2.58 3.73
CA VAL A 22 2.07 -3.67 3.32
C VAL A 22 3.28 -3.09 2.59
N LEU A 23 3.07 -2.19 1.63
CA LEU A 23 4.16 -1.50 0.91
C LEU A 23 5.05 -0.68 1.84
N THR A 24 4.47 0.01 2.82
CA THR A 24 5.22 0.81 3.80
C THR A 24 6.13 -0.07 4.66
N VAL A 25 5.61 -1.18 5.19
CA VAL A 25 6.39 -2.10 6.00
C VAL A 25 7.43 -2.83 5.16
N ALA A 26 7.09 -3.25 3.93
CA ALA A 26 8.06 -3.79 2.98
C ALA A 26 9.17 -2.78 2.67
N GLY A 27 8.80 -1.50 2.55
CA GLY A 27 9.72 -0.37 2.39
C GLY A 27 10.76 -0.27 3.51
N VAL A 28 10.41 -0.64 4.75
CA VAL A 28 11.39 -0.69 5.86
C VAL A 28 12.48 -1.74 5.59
N TYR A 29 12.13 -2.91 5.06
CA TYR A 29 13.12 -3.92 4.68
C TYR A 29 13.98 -3.47 3.50
N VAL A 30 13.36 -2.84 2.49
CA VAL A 30 14.07 -2.30 1.32
C VAL A 30 15.03 -1.18 1.74
N LEU A 31 14.60 -0.25 2.59
CA LEU A 31 15.41 0.86 3.07
C LEU A 31 16.60 0.36 3.88
N ARG A 32 16.40 -0.70 4.69
CA ARG A 32 17.48 -1.30 5.46
C ARG A 32 18.54 -1.97 4.59
N ARG A 33 18.16 -2.51 3.41
CA ARG A 33 19.08 -3.04 2.41
C ARG A 33 19.76 -1.94 1.59
N LYS A 34 19.03 -0.90 1.18
CA LYS A 34 19.56 0.18 0.32
C LYS A 34 20.42 1.20 1.06
N ARG A 35 20.13 1.48 2.34
CA ARG A 35 20.85 2.47 3.16
C ARG A 35 21.15 1.91 4.55
N PRO A 36 22.15 1.03 4.66
CA PRO A 36 22.54 0.44 5.94
C PRO A 36 23.12 1.48 6.91
N ASP A 37 23.87 2.49 6.42
CA ASP A 37 24.70 3.40 7.22
C ASP A 37 23.97 4.58 7.85
N LEU A 38 22.66 4.73 7.60
CA LEU A 38 21.88 5.81 8.21
C LEU A 38 21.81 5.61 9.73
N PRO A 39 22.03 6.67 10.54
CA PRO A 39 21.81 6.60 11.99
C PRO A 39 20.33 6.29 12.24
N ARG A 40 20.05 5.29 13.07
CA ARG A 40 18.69 4.82 13.40
C ARG A 40 18.41 5.06 14.88
N PRO A 41 17.92 6.25 15.28
CA PRO A 41 17.56 6.55 16.67
C PRO A 41 16.47 5.63 17.22
N TYR A 42 15.58 5.15 16.35
CA TYR A 42 14.52 4.21 16.71
C TYR A 42 14.64 2.92 15.88
N ARG A 43 14.61 1.78 16.55
CA ARG A 43 14.49 0.46 15.94
C ARG A 43 13.18 -0.14 16.40
N THR A 44 12.39 -0.65 15.47
CA THR A 44 11.18 -1.42 15.79
C THR A 44 11.53 -2.56 16.73
N TRP A 45 10.84 -2.64 17.86
CA TRP A 45 11.02 -3.72 18.82
C TRP A 45 10.67 -5.06 18.16
N GLY A 46 11.50 -6.09 18.36
CA GLY A 46 11.34 -7.39 17.71
C GLY A 46 11.59 -7.40 16.21
N TYR A 47 12.27 -6.39 15.64
CA TYR A 47 12.76 -6.45 14.26
C TYR A 47 13.77 -7.60 14.10
N PRO A 48 13.68 -8.46 13.05
CA PRO A 48 12.78 -8.40 11.89
C PRO A 48 11.49 -9.22 12.00
N VAL A 49 11.21 -9.87 13.13
CA VAL A 49 10.11 -10.83 13.29
C VAL A 49 8.75 -10.13 13.32
N VAL A 50 8.60 -9.08 14.13
CA VAL A 50 7.33 -8.37 14.29
C VAL A 50 6.80 -7.80 12.96
N PRO A 51 7.60 -7.07 12.16
CA PRO A 51 7.11 -6.56 10.89
C PRO A 51 6.90 -7.67 9.85
N ALA A 52 7.60 -8.80 9.96
CA ALA A 52 7.42 -9.94 9.06
C ALA A 52 6.09 -10.65 9.32
N LEU A 53 5.74 -10.85 10.60
CA LEU A 53 4.44 -11.38 11.01
C LEU A 53 3.30 -10.47 10.55
N PHE A 54 3.46 -9.15 10.70
CA PHE A 54 2.50 -8.18 10.16
C PHE A 54 2.34 -8.34 8.64
N LEU A 55 3.45 -8.43 7.91
CA LEU A 55 3.41 -8.61 6.45
C LEU A 55 2.69 -9.89 6.04
N LEU A 56 2.99 -11.01 6.72
CA LEU A 56 2.37 -12.30 6.48
C LEU A 56 0.86 -12.28 6.77
N ALA A 57 0.46 -11.75 7.92
CA ALA A 57 -0.94 -11.61 8.29
C ALA A 57 -1.71 -10.70 7.32
N SER A 58 -1.09 -9.59 6.91
CA SER A 58 -1.69 -8.64 5.97
C SER A 58 -1.85 -9.25 4.57
N LEU A 59 -0.82 -9.95 4.08
CA LEU A 59 -0.88 -10.64 2.79
C LEU A 59 -1.91 -11.76 2.81
N TRP A 60 -2.00 -12.51 3.90
CA TRP A 60 -3.04 -13.51 4.10
C TRP A 60 -4.42 -12.87 4.06
N MET A 61 -4.62 -11.76 4.78
CA MET A 61 -5.90 -11.05 4.82
C MET A 61 -6.30 -10.52 3.44
N LEU A 62 -5.37 -9.90 2.70
CA LEU A 62 -5.59 -9.44 1.33
C LEU A 62 -5.90 -10.60 0.39
N GLY A 63 -5.19 -11.73 0.51
CA GLY A 63 -5.45 -12.94 -0.26
C GLY A 63 -6.84 -13.52 0.03
N ASN A 64 -7.23 -13.55 1.30
CA ASN A 64 -8.57 -13.99 1.69
C ASN A 64 -9.66 -13.03 1.18
N SER A 65 -9.43 -11.72 1.23
CA SER A 65 -10.36 -10.70 0.74
C SER A 65 -10.56 -10.81 -0.79
N LEU A 66 -9.52 -11.20 -1.52
CA LEU A 66 -9.63 -11.51 -2.96
C LEU A 66 -10.48 -12.75 -3.24
N LEU A 67 -10.54 -13.72 -2.32
CA LEU A 67 -11.36 -14.92 -2.45
C LEU A 67 -12.82 -14.68 -2.06
N THR A 68 -13.06 -13.86 -1.03
CA THR A 68 -14.42 -13.54 -0.56
C THR A 68 -15.12 -12.54 -1.46
N ASP A 69 -14.45 -11.43 -1.78
CA ASP A 69 -15.01 -10.31 -2.56
C ASP A 69 -14.07 -9.93 -3.71
N PRO A 70 -13.95 -10.80 -4.75
CA PRO A 70 -13.00 -10.64 -5.84
C PRO A 70 -13.23 -9.38 -6.67
N ARG A 71 -14.48 -8.93 -6.79
CA ARG A 71 -14.82 -7.72 -7.55
C ARG A 71 -14.32 -6.45 -6.85
N ASP A 72 -14.72 -6.23 -5.60
CA ASP A 72 -14.38 -5.02 -4.86
C ASP A 72 -12.86 -4.92 -4.67
N THR A 73 -12.24 -6.00 -4.21
CA THR A 73 -10.78 -6.04 -4.01
C THR A 73 -10.01 -5.90 -5.33
N GLY A 74 -10.51 -6.51 -6.42
CA GLY A 74 -9.92 -6.40 -7.75
C GLY A 74 -9.96 -4.97 -8.29
N VAL A 75 -11.08 -4.27 -8.13
CA VAL A 75 -11.22 -2.86 -8.52
C VAL A 75 -10.26 -1.98 -7.72
N THR A 76 -10.17 -2.19 -6.41
CA THR A 76 -9.25 -1.43 -5.55
C THR A 76 -7.78 -1.61 -5.96
N LEU A 77 -7.34 -2.84 -6.22
CA LEU A 77 -5.99 -3.10 -6.72
C LEU A 77 -5.77 -2.48 -8.10
N LEU A 78 -6.75 -2.57 -9.00
CA LEU A 78 -6.68 -1.98 -10.33
C LEU A 78 -6.53 -0.45 -10.25
N VAL A 79 -7.28 0.22 -9.38
CA VAL A 79 -7.15 1.67 -9.15
C VAL A 79 -5.76 2.02 -8.62
N ILE A 80 -5.22 1.25 -7.68
CA ILE A 80 -3.86 1.44 -7.16
C ILE A 80 -2.82 1.30 -8.29
N VAL A 81 -2.94 0.25 -9.12
CA VAL A 81 -2.03 0.00 -10.24
C VAL A 81 -2.15 1.08 -11.31
N LEU A 82 -3.36 1.58 -11.60
CA LEU A 82 -3.60 2.70 -12.51
C LEU A 82 -2.95 4.00 -12.06
N GLY A 83 -2.69 4.18 -10.76
CA GLY A 83 -1.91 5.30 -10.25
C GLY A 83 -0.49 5.35 -10.85
N ILE A 84 0.10 4.20 -11.19
CA ILE A 84 1.45 4.10 -11.77
C ILE A 84 1.51 4.72 -13.19
N PRO A 85 0.73 4.27 -14.20
CA PRO A 85 0.77 4.88 -15.52
C PRO A 85 0.29 6.33 -15.51
N ILE A 86 -0.71 6.68 -14.68
CA ILE A 86 -1.16 8.07 -14.53
C ILE A 86 -0.03 8.96 -14.04
N TYR A 87 0.73 8.51 -13.04
CA TYR A 87 1.90 9.25 -12.55
C TYR A 87 2.96 9.47 -13.64
N TYR A 88 3.27 8.44 -14.43
CA TYR A 88 4.25 8.57 -15.52
C TYR A 88 3.77 9.50 -16.64
N ILE A 89 2.50 9.38 -17.06
CA ILE A 89 1.90 10.26 -18.06
C ILE A 89 1.92 11.70 -17.56
N TRP A 90 1.47 11.94 -16.33
CA TRP A 90 1.44 13.28 -15.76
C TRP A 90 2.85 13.86 -15.61
N ARG A 91 3.82 13.07 -15.14
CA ARG A 91 5.22 13.48 -15.08
C ARG A 91 5.77 13.85 -16.45
N ALA A 92 5.48 13.06 -17.49
CA ALA A 92 5.91 13.37 -18.85
C ALA A 92 5.27 14.67 -19.38
N LEU A 93 3.98 14.89 -19.11
CA LEU A 93 3.27 16.11 -19.50
C LEU A 93 3.79 17.35 -18.76
N THR A 94 4.08 17.24 -17.47
CA THR A 94 4.62 18.35 -16.66
C THR A 94 6.05 18.70 -17.09
N LEU A 95 6.88 17.72 -17.41
CA LEU A 95 8.23 17.96 -17.97
C LEU A 95 8.15 18.63 -19.35
N ARG A 96 7.18 18.26 -20.20
CA ARG A 96 6.95 18.92 -21.49
C ARG A 96 6.46 20.36 -21.33
N ARG A 97 5.64 20.66 -20.33
CA ARG A 97 5.18 22.02 -20.01
C ARG A 97 6.31 22.90 -19.46
N ALA A 98 7.22 22.34 -18.66
CA ALA A 98 8.38 23.05 -18.14
C ALA A 98 9.45 23.35 -19.21
N ALA A 99 9.43 22.62 -20.33
CA ALA A 99 10.34 22.80 -21.47
C ALA A 99 9.73 23.62 -22.62
N ALA A 100 8.49 24.09 -22.49
CA ALA A 100 7.88 25.01 -23.45
C ALA A 100 8.33 26.46 -23.12
N PRO A 101 8.87 27.22 -24.08
CA PRO A 101 9.32 28.60 -23.88
C PRO A 101 8.17 29.57 -23.60
#